data_AF-A0A9W4X130-F1
#
_entry.id   AF-A0A9W4X130-F1
#
_cell.length_a   1.000
_cell.length_b   1.000
_cell.length_c   1.000
_cell.angle_alpha   90.00
_cell.angle_beta   90.00
_cell.angle_gamma   90.00
#
_symmetry.space_group_name_H-M   'P 1'
#
loop_
_entity.id
_entity.type
_entity.pdbx_description
1 polymer ?
#
loop_
_entity_poly.entity_id
_entity_poly.type
_entity_poly.pdbx_seq_one_letter_code
_entity_poly.pdbx_strand_id
1 'polypeptide(L)'
;RVNGYKNRPKPNINPPDDNSEQSVDELSESFKYTTEEDNISDLESTIDNQILWILLWIMIFWTRFNITETAIEALIKFMKLVLTEIGEDNFRDFPDSMYLTRKKLGLKDHFHSFVS
;
A
#
# COMPACT_ATOMS: atom_id res chain seq x y z
N ARG A 1 -53.47 -27.88 -24.54
CA ARG A 1 -53.15 -26.59 -23.89
C ARG A 1 -52.37 -26.92 -22.62
N VAL A 2 -51.15 -26.50 -22.31
CA VAL A 2 -50.08 -25.69 -22.93
C VAL A 2 -48.78 -26.09 -22.19
N ASN A 3 -47.65 -26.09 -22.89
CA ASN A 3 -46.28 -26.27 -22.38
C ASN A 3 -45.90 -25.26 -21.28
N GLY A 4 -44.86 -25.56 -20.50
CA GLY A 4 -44.20 -24.55 -19.66
C GLY A 4 -43.02 -25.04 -18.84
N TYR A 5 -41.97 -25.58 -19.45
CA TYR A 5 -40.66 -25.63 -18.81
C TYR A 5 -40.23 -24.19 -18.53
N LYS A 6 -40.10 -23.83 -17.26
CA LYS A 6 -39.64 -22.51 -16.82
C LYS A 6 -38.17 -22.34 -17.22
N ASN A 7 -37.91 -21.47 -18.18
CA ASN A 7 -36.57 -20.97 -18.49
C ASN A 7 -36.03 -20.23 -17.26
N ARG A 8 -35.04 -20.82 -16.57
CA ARG A 8 -34.23 -20.09 -15.58
C ARG A 8 -33.07 -19.44 -16.33
N PRO A 9 -32.90 -18.11 -16.31
CA PRO A 9 -31.71 -17.49 -16.89
C PRO A 9 -30.46 -17.92 -16.12
N LYS A 10 -29.42 -18.31 -16.85
CA LYS A 10 -28.10 -18.62 -16.28
C LYS A 10 -27.48 -17.30 -15.77
N PRO A 11 -26.90 -17.25 -14.56
CA PRO A 11 -26.15 -16.09 -14.13
C PRO A 11 -24.91 -15.96 -15.02
N ASN A 12 -24.79 -14.82 -15.69
CA ASN A 12 -23.61 -14.44 -16.44
C ASN A 12 -22.53 -14.05 -15.43
N ILE A 13 -21.58 -14.95 -15.16
CA ILE A 13 -20.41 -14.66 -14.35
C ILE A 13 -19.35 -14.12 -15.32
N ASN A 14 -19.41 -12.82 -15.59
CA ASN A 14 -18.20 -12.11 -15.99
C ASN A 14 -17.38 -11.89 -14.72
N PRO A 15 -16.08 -12.24 -14.69
CA PRO A 15 -15.23 -11.80 -13.60
C PRO A 15 -15.16 -10.26 -13.62
N PRO A 16 -15.15 -9.59 -12.46
CA PRO A 16 -14.85 -8.17 -12.43
C PRO A 16 -13.39 -7.98 -12.84
N ASP A 17 -13.16 -7.23 -13.91
CA ASP A 17 -11.86 -6.62 -14.18
C ASP A 17 -11.57 -5.63 -13.03
N ASP A 18 -10.95 -6.13 -11.97
CA ASP A 18 -10.25 -5.29 -11.00
C ASP A 18 -8.85 -5.02 -11.55
N ASN A 19 -8.81 -4.12 -12.54
CA ASN A 19 -7.56 -3.47 -12.91
C ASN A 19 -7.49 -2.13 -12.17
N SER A 20 -7.10 -2.20 -10.90
CA SER A 20 -6.61 -1.06 -10.14
C SER A 20 -5.07 -1.05 -10.13
N GLU A 21 -4.45 -1.23 -11.31
CA GLU A 21 -3.06 -0.83 -11.52
C GLU A 21 -2.99 0.71 -11.48
N GLN A 22 -2.85 1.29 -10.30
CA GLN A 22 -2.23 2.62 -10.19
C GLN A 22 -0.83 2.50 -10.79
N SER A 23 -0.64 3.11 -11.96
CA SER A 23 0.59 2.97 -12.72
C SER A 23 1.75 3.54 -11.91
N VAL A 24 2.77 2.70 -11.75
CA VAL A 24 4.06 3.02 -11.10
C VAL A 24 4.72 4.30 -11.61
N ASP A 25 4.36 4.73 -12.82
CA ASP A 25 4.86 5.94 -13.47
C ASP A 25 4.37 7.22 -12.79
N GLU A 26 3.12 7.26 -12.30
CA GLU A 26 2.56 8.43 -11.61
C GLU A 26 3.19 8.63 -10.23
N LEU A 27 3.54 7.53 -9.57
CA LEU A 27 4.20 7.52 -8.27
C LEU A 27 5.69 7.88 -8.38
N SER A 28 6.32 7.60 -9.52
CA SER A 28 7.74 7.91 -9.75
C SER A 28 8.01 9.39 -10.03
N GLU A 29 7.06 10.14 -10.60
CA GLU A 29 7.24 11.56 -10.93
C GLU A 29 7.14 12.48 -9.69
N SER A 30 6.39 12.10 -8.66
CA SER A 30 6.15 12.96 -7.49
C SER A 30 7.36 13.11 -6.54
N PHE A 31 8.41 12.28 -6.67
CA PHE A 31 9.55 12.25 -5.74
C PHE A 31 10.82 12.96 -6.27
N LYS A 32 10.74 13.69 -7.38
CA LYS A 32 11.86 14.51 -7.87
C LYS A 32 11.88 15.86 -7.13
N TYR A 33 12.97 16.07 -6.37
CA TYR A 33 13.37 17.29 -5.62
C TYR A 33 12.69 17.43 -4.25
N THR A 34 13.42 17.66 -3.15
CA THR A 34 14.39 18.75 -2.95
C THR A 34 15.54 18.38 -2.01
N THR A 35 16.73 18.89 -2.32
CA THR A 35 17.94 18.89 -1.49
C THR A 35 18.06 20.25 -0.78
N GLU A 36 18.63 20.25 0.43
CA GLU A 36 19.33 21.34 1.17
C GLU A 36 18.73 21.83 2.52
N GLU A 37 19.31 21.27 3.59
CA GLU A 37 19.83 21.82 4.88
C GLU A 37 18.99 22.75 5.81
N ASP A 38 18.47 22.19 6.92
CA ASP A 38 18.37 22.73 8.29
C ASP A 38 18.25 21.65 9.43
N ASN A 39 19.33 21.53 10.22
CA ASN A 39 19.86 20.36 10.96
C ASN A 39 19.09 19.70 12.14
N ILE A 40 17.78 19.89 12.33
CA ILE A 40 16.95 19.01 13.23
C ILE A 40 15.63 18.66 12.56
N SER A 41 14.97 19.67 11.98
CA SER A 41 13.92 19.48 10.97
C SER A 41 14.40 18.55 9.86
N ASP A 42 15.67 18.67 9.47
CA ASP A 42 16.30 17.81 8.50
C ASP A 42 16.59 16.41 8.98
N LEU A 43 16.87 16.22 10.27
CA LEU A 43 17.11 14.87 10.76
C LEU A 43 15.78 14.11 10.82
N GLU A 44 14.73 14.76 11.33
CA GLU A 44 13.37 14.21 11.32
C GLU A 44 12.89 14.00 9.87
N SER A 45 13.13 14.95 8.97
CA SER A 45 12.84 14.77 7.54
C SER A 45 13.70 13.69 6.90
N THR A 46 14.96 13.50 7.31
CA THR A 46 15.85 12.44 6.81
C THR A 46 15.40 11.07 7.30
N ILE A 47 14.96 10.96 8.54
CA ILE A 47 14.37 9.74 9.11
C ILE A 47 13.04 9.44 8.43
N ASP A 48 12.18 10.44 8.27
CA ASP A 48 10.92 10.29 7.53
C ASP A 48 11.19 9.88 6.08
N ASN A 49 12.19 10.45 5.43
CA ASN A 49 12.64 10.04 4.10
C ASN A 49 13.11 8.59 4.09
N GLN A 50 13.89 8.14 5.07
CA GLN A 50 14.30 6.75 5.19
C GLN A 50 13.11 5.81 5.37
N ILE A 51 12.16 6.17 6.24
CA ILE A 51 10.90 5.43 6.43
C ILE A 51 10.16 5.33 5.09
N LEU A 52 9.96 6.45 4.39
CA LEU A 52 9.28 6.49 3.09
C LEU A 52 10.00 5.64 2.05
N TRP A 53 11.32 5.69 1.99
CA TRP A 53 12.12 4.85 1.09
C TRP A 53 11.92 3.36 1.36
N ILE A 54 11.94 2.94 2.62
CA ILE A 54 11.72 1.53 2.99
C ILE A 54 10.29 1.10 2.61
N LEU A 55 9.28 1.93 2.88
CA LEU A 55 7.90 1.64 2.52
C LEU A 55 7.70 1.55 1.00
N LEU A 56 8.38 2.42 0.24
CA LEU A 56 8.36 2.38 -1.22
C LEU A 56 8.96 1.06 -1.74
N TRP A 57 10.09 0.62 -1.20
CA TRP A 57 10.68 -0.67 -1.57
C TRP A 57 9.76 -1.85 -1.23
N ILE A 58 9.07 -1.82 -0.08
CA ILE A 58 8.07 -2.84 0.29
C ILE A 58 6.90 -2.85 -0.69
N MET A 59 6.40 -1.68 -1.12
CA MET A 59 5.32 -1.58 -2.09
C MET A 59 5.75 -2.08 -3.48
N ILE A 60 6.94 -1.69 -3.95
CA ILE A 60 7.51 -2.20 -5.20
C ILE A 60 7.67 -3.73 -5.14
N PHE A 61 8.13 -4.26 -4.00
CA PHE A 61 8.27 -5.69 -3.78
C PHE A 61 6.91 -6.40 -3.82
N TRP A 62 5.90 -5.85 -3.15
CA TRP A 62 4.54 -6.38 -3.17
C TRP A 62 4.00 -6.51 -4.59
N THR A 63 4.06 -5.43 -5.38
CA THR A 63 3.55 -5.39 -6.76
C THR A 63 4.32 -6.34 -7.68
N ARG A 64 5.65 -6.41 -7.56
CA ARG A 64 6.48 -7.25 -8.45
C ARG A 64 6.28 -8.75 -8.24
N PHE A 65 6.01 -9.17 -7.01
CA PHE A 65 5.92 -10.58 -6.64
C PHE A 65 4.47 -11.04 -6.39
N ASN A 66 3.48 -10.16 -6.57
CA ASN A 66 2.05 -10.43 -6.36
C ASN A 66 1.78 -11.14 -5.02
N ILE A 67 2.38 -10.61 -3.95
CA ILE A 67 2.32 -11.22 -2.60
C ILE A 67 0.95 -10.96 -1.97
N THR A 68 0.50 -11.82 -1.06
CA THR A 68 -0.75 -11.59 -0.33
C THR A 68 -0.62 -10.44 0.68
N GLU A 69 -1.71 -9.71 0.90
CA GLU A 69 -1.74 -8.58 1.85
C GLU A 69 -1.30 -9.01 3.26
N THR A 70 -1.73 -10.18 3.74
CA THR A 70 -1.32 -10.73 5.04
C THR A 70 0.19 -10.94 5.15
N ALA A 71 0.85 -11.40 4.09
CA ALA A 71 2.29 -11.60 4.09
C ALA A 71 3.04 -10.26 4.08
N ILE A 72 2.53 -9.24 3.40
CA ILE A 72 3.11 -7.89 3.45
C ILE A 72 2.88 -7.24 4.81
N GLU A 73 1.73 -7.43 5.46
CA GLU A 73 1.52 -6.97 6.83
C GLU A 73 2.51 -7.60 7.82
N ALA A 74 2.78 -8.91 7.67
CA ALA A 74 3.80 -9.58 8.46
C ALA A 74 5.19 -9.00 8.18
N LEU A 75 5.51 -8.70 6.92
CA LEU A 75 6.77 -8.07 6.52
C LEU A 75 6.93 -6.66 7.10
N ILE A 76 5.88 -5.83 7.05
CA ILE A 76 5.86 -4.48 7.64
C ILE A 76 6.15 -4.55 9.14
N LYS A 77 5.47 -5.46 9.86
CA LYS A 77 5.70 -5.68 11.30
C LYS A 77 7.10 -6.19 11.61
N PHE A 78 7.63 -7.09 10.78
CA PHE A 78 9.00 -7.58 10.90
C PHE A 78 10.01 -6.45 10.71
N MET A 79 9.82 -5.61 9.68
CA MET A 79 10.69 -4.46 9.44
C MET A 79 10.61 -3.45 10.57
N LYS A 80 9.43 -3.17 11.12
CA LYS A 80 9.27 -2.34 12.32
C LYS A 80 10.13 -2.86 13.48
N LEU A 81 10.04 -4.16 13.75
CA LEU A 81 10.80 -4.79 14.83
C LEU A 81 12.31 -4.64 14.62
N VAL A 82 12.81 -4.95 13.41
CA VAL A 82 14.23 -4.84 13.07
C VAL A 82 14.70 -3.39 13.19
N LEU A 83 13.94 -2.44 12.67
CA LEU A 83 14.30 -1.02 12.66
C LEU A 83 14.29 -0.40 14.06
N THR A 84 13.31 -0.77 14.90
CA THR A 84 13.30 -0.36 16.31
C THR A 84 14.46 -0.97 17.09
N GLU A 85 14.89 -2.20 16.78
CA GLU A 85 16.04 -2.81 17.45
C GLU A 85 17.36 -2.12 17.09
N ILE A 86 17.56 -1.74 15.83
CA ILE A 86 18.84 -1.14 15.38
C ILE A 86 18.90 0.38 15.50
N GLY A 87 17.76 1.05 15.46
CA GLY A 87 17.65 2.51 15.43
C GLY A 87 16.85 3.09 16.60
N GLU A 88 16.48 2.26 17.57
CA GLU A 88 15.73 2.62 18.78
C GLU A 88 14.51 3.50 18.44
N ASP A 89 14.50 4.73 18.96
CA ASP A 89 13.39 5.65 18.88
C ASP A 89 13.25 6.32 17.50
N ASN A 90 14.27 6.25 16.65
CA ASN A 90 14.26 6.85 15.31
C ASN A 90 13.20 6.21 14.39
N PHE A 91 12.79 4.97 14.66
CA PHE A 91 11.82 4.26 13.83
C PHE A 91 10.52 3.93 14.56
N ARG A 92 10.24 4.60 15.69
CA ARG A 92 8.97 4.41 16.41
C ARG A 92 7.73 4.63 15.53
N ASP A 93 7.83 5.59 14.62
CA ASP A 93 6.76 5.98 13.70
C ASP A 93 6.72 5.17 12.40
N PHE A 94 7.47 4.06 12.34
CA PHE A 94 7.31 3.09 11.27
C PHE A 94 5.95 2.39 11.40
N PRO A 95 5.20 2.23 10.28
CA PRO A 95 3.87 1.63 10.32
C PRO A 95 3.90 0.16 10.74
N ASP A 96 2.80 -0.31 11.31
CA ASP A 96 2.62 -1.71 11.74
C ASP A 96 1.54 -2.44 10.92
N SER A 97 1.02 -1.77 9.88
CA SER A 97 -0.09 -2.25 9.06
C SER A 97 0.01 -1.71 7.63
N MET A 98 -0.62 -2.43 6.70
CA MET A 98 -0.75 -2.00 5.31
C MET A 98 -1.48 -0.65 5.21
N TYR A 99 -2.55 -0.49 6.00
CA TYR A 99 -3.33 0.75 6.10
C TYR A 99 -2.46 1.96 6.44
N LEU A 100 -1.69 1.90 7.53
CA LEU A 100 -0.82 3.01 7.94
C LEU A 100 0.30 3.25 6.92
N THR A 101 0.77 2.20 6.25
CA THR A 101 1.75 2.32 5.18
C THR A 101 1.19 3.13 4.00
N ARG A 102 0.00 2.77 3.50
CA ARG A 102 -0.68 3.51 2.43
C ARG A 102 -0.94 4.95 2.81
N LYS A 103 -1.44 5.18 4.04
CA LYS A 103 -1.67 6.52 4.58
C LYS A 103 -0.38 7.35 4.63
N LYS A 104 0.74 6.77 5.09
CA LYS A 104 2.04 7.46 5.19
C LYS A 104 2.65 7.76 3.82
N LEU A 105 2.33 6.95 2.80
CA LEU A 105 2.67 7.20 1.40
C LEU A 105 1.69 8.16 0.69
N GLY A 106 0.64 8.64 1.35
CA GLY A 106 -0.38 9.50 0.74
C GLY A 106 -1.30 8.77 -0.25
N LEU A 107 -1.29 7.43 -0.25
CA LEU A 107 -2.15 6.61 -1.10
C LEU A 107 -3.58 6.64 -0.55
N LYS A 108 -4.55 6.96 -1.40
CA LYS A 108 -5.97 6.92 -1.04
C LYS A 108 -6.38 5.45 -0.87
N ASP A 109 -6.98 5.13 0.27
CA ASP A 109 -7.68 3.86 0.41
C ASP A 109 -9.00 3.95 -0.36
N HIS A 110 -9.04 3.25 -1.50
CA HIS A 110 -10.26 3.06 -2.26
C HIS A 110 -11.13 1.98 -1.61
N PHE A 111 -11.40 2.11 -0.30
CA PHE A 111 -12.48 1.34 0.30
C PHE A 111 -13.79 1.94 -0.21
N HIS A 112 -14.28 1.41 -1.34
CA HIS A 112 -15.61 1.69 -1.85
C HIS A 112 -16.60 1.53 -0.71
N SER A 113 -17.27 2.63 -0.35
CA SER A 113 -18.35 2.59 0.60
C SER A 113 -19.47 1.73 0.01
N PHE A 114 -19.60 0.49 0.44
CA PHE A 114 -20.83 -0.25 0.24
C PHE A 114 -21.86 0.31 1.23
N VAL A 115 -22.37 1.51 0.94
CA VAL A 115 -23.58 2.01 1.59
C VAL A 115 -24.76 1.49 0.77
N SER A 116 -25.59 0.75 1.49
CA SER A 116 -26.72 -0.08 1.07
C SER A 116 -27.92 0.68 0.50
#